data_AF-A0A9D2SAT5-F1
#
_entry.id   AF-A0A9D2SAT5-F1
#
_cell.length_a   1.000
_cell.length_b   1.000
_cell.length_c   1.000
_cell.angle_alpha   90.00
_cell.angle_beta   90.00
_cell.angle_gamma   90.00
#
_symmetry.space_group_name_H-M   'P 1'
#
loop_
_entity.id
_entity.type
_entity.pdbx_description
1 polymer ?
#
loop_
_entity_poly.entity_id
_entity_poly.type
_entity_poly.pdbx_seq_one_letter_code
_entity_poly.pdbx_strand_id
1 'polypeptide(L)'
;MNQIGKNRLSQRELNGYRQWLAELEEEMSDTPGLSQRLDGDLTLYFSPECPIGRQVYTSFSDEELLEPLVETMEGRNGSPRPERLLCVYRWYLEKRFGSLHHACWRARGRSRQKAAEGMWPADWPERVDIEPFLERCASRGLILDGDDRAGLGTYCAMVRRTGQPPSRTDLPEEVSRLFERAGCTWQTGLELLGIPALSKSVRRHMRRYWAGAAEKNQA
;
A
#
# COMPACT_ATOMS: atom_id res chain seq x y z
N MET A 1 -19.20 37.50 -16.58
CA MET A 1 -18.78 37.15 -17.96
C MET A 1 -19.15 35.70 -18.21
N ASN A 2 -19.97 35.47 -19.23
CA ASN A 2 -20.42 34.15 -19.68
C ASN A 2 -19.24 33.34 -20.26
N GLN A 3 -18.91 32.20 -19.67
CA GLN A 3 -18.25 31.09 -20.35
C GLN A 3 -19.10 29.82 -20.22
N ILE A 4 -20.28 29.85 -20.83
CA ILE A 4 -21.07 28.65 -21.12
C ILE A 4 -20.51 28.11 -22.44
N GLY A 5 -19.44 27.32 -22.38
CA GLY A 5 -18.78 26.83 -23.60
C GLY A 5 -17.75 25.71 -23.45
N LYS A 6 -17.18 25.48 -22.25
CA LYS A 6 -16.36 24.30 -21.98
C LYS A 6 -17.11 23.34 -21.05
N ASN A 7 -17.87 22.41 -21.64
CA ASN A 7 -18.49 21.33 -20.86
C ASN A 7 -17.46 20.35 -20.26
N ARG A 8 -16.23 20.33 -20.79
CA ARG A 8 -15.15 19.44 -20.34
C ARG A 8 -13.86 20.22 -20.09
N LEU A 9 -13.28 20.04 -18.90
CA LEU A 9 -11.98 20.57 -18.55
C LEU A 9 -10.89 19.85 -19.34
N SER A 10 -9.92 20.61 -19.84
CA SER A 10 -8.66 20.07 -20.37
C SER A 10 -7.80 19.49 -19.25
N GLN A 11 -6.80 18.66 -19.60
CA GLN A 11 -5.85 18.13 -18.61
C GLN A 11 -5.11 19.24 -17.86
N ARG A 12 -4.77 20.34 -18.54
CA ARG A 12 -4.12 21.50 -17.92
C ARG A 12 -5.04 22.18 -16.89
N GLU A 13 -6.32 22.32 -17.20
CA GLU A 13 -7.31 22.88 -16.26
C GLU A 13 -7.51 21.95 -15.06
N LEU A 14 -7.64 20.63 -15.28
CA LEU A 14 -7.73 19.64 -14.20
C LEU A 14 -6.50 19.69 -13.28
N ASN A 15 -5.29 19.75 -13.86
CA ASN A 15 -4.06 19.87 -13.07
C ASN A 15 -4.05 21.18 -12.26
N GLY A 16 -4.57 22.28 -12.81
CA GLY A 16 -4.72 23.54 -12.08
C GLY A 16 -5.65 23.41 -10.86
N TYR A 17 -6.82 22.77 -11.02
CA TYR A 17 -7.71 22.52 -9.88
C TYR A 17 -7.11 21.57 -8.83
N ARG A 18 -6.36 20.54 -9.27
CA ARG A 18 -5.65 19.63 -8.36
C ARG A 18 -4.54 20.35 -7.61
N GLN A 19 -3.81 21.26 -8.28
CA GLN A 19 -2.82 22.12 -7.64
C GLN A 19 -3.47 23.03 -6.60
N TRP A 20 -4.63 23.62 -6.92
CA TRP A 20 -5.36 24.45 -5.96
C TRP A 20 -5.82 23.65 -4.73
N LEU A 21 -6.21 22.37 -4.87
CA LEU A 21 -6.49 21.52 -3.72
C LEU A 21 -5.25 21.31 -2.82
N ALA A 22 -4.07 21.13 -3.42
CA ALA A 22 -2.83 20.99 -2.66
C ALA A 22 -2.48 22.29 -1.91
N GLU A 23 -2.64 23.45 -2.54
CA GLU A 23 -2.47 24.76 -1.90
C GLU A 23 -3.42 24.93 -0.70
N LEU A 24 -4.70 24.54 -0.86
CA LEU A 24 -5.68 24.57 0.23
C LEU A 24 -5.33 23.59 1.37
N GLU A 25 -4.70 22.44 1.07
CA GLU A 25 -4.20 21.51 2.09
C GLU A 25 -3.02 22.10 2.88
N GLU A 26 -2.10 22.81 2.22
CA GLU A 26 -1.00 23.51 2.88
C GLU A 26 -1.53 24.62 3.82
N GLU A 27 -2.48 25.43 3.33
CA GLU A 27 -3.13 26.51 4.09
C GLU A 27 -3.95 26.01 5.28
N MET A 28 -4.39 24.75 5.28
CA MET A 28 -5.19 24.16 6.36
C MET A 28 -4.46 24.16 7.71
N SER A 29 -3.12 24.11 7.71
CA SER A 29 -2.33 24.18 8.95
C SER A 29 -2.43 25.57 9.62
N ASP A 30 -2.55 26.62 8.80
CA ASP A 30 -2.57 28.01 9.23
C ASP A 30 -3.99 28.60 9.32
N THR A 31 -4.99 27.91 8.76
CA THR A 31 -6.38 28.39 8.67
C THR A 31 -7.34 27.47 9.42
N PRO A 32 -7.70 27.81 10.68
CA PRO A 32 -8.63 27.02 11.48
C PRO A 32 -9.98 26.85 10.78
N GLY A 33 -10.41 25.58 10.62
CA GLY A 33 -11.74 25.25 10.10
C GLY A 33 -11.82 24.86 8.61
N LEU A 34 -10.75 25.04 7.83
CA LEU A 34 -10.70 24.52 6.44
C LEU A 34 -10.86 23.00 6.37
N SER A 35 -10.37 22.30 7.39
CA SER A 35 -10.61 20.86 7.53
C SER A 35 -12.10 20.55 7.67
N GLN A 36 -12.97 21.46 8.13
CA GLN A 36 -14.38 21.18 8.38
C GLN A 36 -15.27 21.58 7.20
N ARG A 37 -15.00 22.73 6.56
CA ARG A 37 -15.85 23.28 5.50
C ARG A 37 -15.05 24.20 4.57
N LEU A 38 -15.45 24.22 3.30
CA LEU A 38 -15.01 25.22 2.32
C LEU A 38 -15.94 26.43 2.30
N ASP A 39 -15.40 27.59 1.93
CA ASP A 39 -16.21 28.76 1.60
C ASP A 39 -17.19 28.48 0.46
N GLY A 40 -18.31 29.21 0.46
CA GLY A 40 -19.44 28.97 -0.45
C GLY A 40 -19.05 28.99 -1.93
N ASP A 41 -18.18 29.94 -2.32
CA ASP A 41 -17.71 30.06 -3.70
C ASP A 41 -16.77 28.91 -4.10
N LEU A 42 -15.93 28.43 -3.17
CA LEU A 42 -15.03 27.30 -3.40
C LEU A 42 -15.78 25.97 -3.59
N THR A 43 -16.93 25.83 -2.93
CA THR A 43 -17.78 24.64 -3.03
C THR A 43 -18.23 24.39 -4.48
N LEU A 44 -18.42 25.43 -5.29
CA LEU A 44 -18.82 25.30 -6.71
C LEU A 44 -17.74 24.65 -7.58
N TYR A 45 -16.47 24.78 -7.19
CA TYR A 45 -15.33 24.23 -7.94
C TYR A 45 -14.97 22.81 -7.51
N PHE A 46 -15.24 22.43 -6.26
CA PHE A 46 -14.76 21.16 -5.70
C PHE A 46 -15.86 20.21 -5.23
N SER A 47 -17.12 20.64 -5.11
CA SER A 47 -18.20 19.71 -4.80
C SER A 47 -18.37 18.68 -5.94
N PRO A 48 -18.38 17.36 -5.65
CA PRO A 48 -18.59 16.34 -6.66
C PRO A 48 -20.00 16.38 -7.28
N GLU A 49 -20.92 17.16 -6.69
CA GLU A 49 -22.26 17.37 -7.23
C GLU A 49 -22.30 18.45 -8.31
N CYS A 50 -21.34 19.37 -8.34
CA CYS A 50 -21.24 20.44 -9.32
C CYS A 50 -20.50 19.98 -10.61
N PRO A 51 -20.76 20.58 -11.79
CA PRO A 51 -20.15 20.13 -13.06
C PRO A 51 -18.61 20.17 -13.08
N ILE A 52 -18.00 21.21 -12.51
CA ILE A 52 -16.54 21.35 -12.43
C ILE A 52 -15.99 20.38 -11.38
N GLY A 53 -16.51 20.43 -10.15
CA GLY A 53 -16.04 19.56 -9.07
C GLY A 53 -16.21 18.07 -9.35
N ARG A 54 -17.25 17.66 -10.08
CA ARG A 54 -17.39 16.29 -10.58
C ARG A 54 -16.22 15.88 -11.47
N GLN A 55 -15.78 16.75 -12.37
CA GLN A 55 -14.66 16.44 -13.28
C GLN A 55 -13.34 16.35 -12.51
N VAL A 56 -13.10 17.29 -11.59
CA VAL A 56 -11.94 17.27 -10.69
C VAL A 56 -11.93 15.98 -9.87
N TYR A 57 -13.03 15.65 -9.19
CA TYR A 57 -13.22 14.40 -8.45
C TYR A 57 -12.92 13.15 -9.30
N THR A 58 -13.48 13.07 -10.51
CA THR A 58 -13.28 11.90 -11.39
C THR A 58 -11.86 11.80 -11.94
N SER A 59 -11.08 12.86 -11.88
CA SER A 59 -9.68 12.85 -12.34
C SER A 59 -8.74 12.12 -11.38
N PHE A 60 -9.17 11.83 -10.14
CA PHE A 60 -8.41 11.06 -9.18
C PHE A 60 -8.69 9.55 -9.30
N SER A 61 -7.62 8.76 -9.23
CA SER A 61 -7.70 7.32 -9.00
C SER A 61 -8.13 7.01 -7.56
N ASP A 62 -8.54 5.77 -7.31
CA ASP A 62 -8.87 5.32 -5.95
C ASP A 62 -7.65 5.40 -5.02
N GLU A 63 -6.46 5.06 -5.53
CA GLU A 63 -5.19 5.15 -4.81
C GLU A 63 -4.83 6.60 -4.46
N GLU A 64 -4.93 7.52 -5.42
CA GLU A 64 -4.65 8.94 -5.19
C GLU A 64 -5.58 9.53 -4.12
N LEU A 65 -6.87 9.16 -4.11
CA LEU A 65 -7.80 9.63 -3.06
C LEU A 65 -7.50 9.03 -1.68
N LEU A 66 -6.99 7.80 -1.63
CA LEU A 66 -6.66 7.14 -0.37
C LEU A 66 -5.34 7.61 0.22
N GLU A 67 -4.41 8.14 -0.59
CA GLU A 67 -3.05 8.50 -0.17
C GLU A 67 -3.04 9.54 0.96
N PRO A 68 -3.76 10.69 0.88
CA PRO A 68 -3.81 11.65 1.99
C PRO A 68 -4.37 11.02 3.27
N LEU A 69 -5.39 10.15 3.15
CA LEU A 69 -5.97 9.45 4.29
C LEU A 69 -4.97 8.47 4.92
N VAL A 70 -4.13 7.81 4.12
CA VAL A 70 -3.05 6.95 4.62
C VAL A 70 -2.00 7.76 5.36
N GLU A 71 -1.65 8.96 4.88
CA GLU A 71 -0.67 9.85 5.51
C GLU A 71 -1.11 10.34 6.89
N THR A 72 -2.41 10.41 7.15
CA THR A 72 -2.92 10.73 8.50
C THR A 72 -2.65 9.64 9.55
N MET A 73 -2.25 8.44 9.13
CA MET A 73 -2.01 7.30 10.02
C MET A 73 -0.64 7.40 10.71
N GLU A 74 -0.62 7.18 12.03
CA GLU A 74 0.62 7.04 12.79
C GLU A 74 1.16 5.60 12.68
N GLY A 75 2.14 5.40 11.80
CA GLY A 75 2.79 4.11 11.56
C GLY A 75 1.93 3.09 10.78
N ARG A 76 2.51 1.90 10.53
CA ARG A 76 1.92 0.87 9.62
C ARG A 76 0.54 0.33 10.05
N ASN A 77 0.22 0.42 11.34
CA ASN A 77 -1.04 -0.06 11.93
C ASN A 77 -1.88 1.06 12.55
N GLY A 78 -1.52 2.33 12.30
CA GLY A 78 -2.29 3.46 12.80
C GLY A 78 -3.74 3.44 12.33
N SER A 79 -4.63 4.10 13.08
CA SER A 79 -5.96 4.37 12.57
C SER A 79 -5.94 5.60 11.69
N PRO A 80 -6.54 5.55 10.48
CA PRO A 80 -6.71 6.75 9.67
C PRO A 80 -7.53 7.79 10.42
N ARG A 81 -7.21 9.06 10.22
CA ARG A 81 -7.83 10.22 10.89
C ARG A 81 -8.46 11.16 9.84
N PRO A 82 -9.65 10.84 9.30
CA PRO A 82 -10.32 11.65 8.27
C PRO A 82 -10.54 13.12 8.67
N GLU A 83 -10.67 13.38 9.97
CA GLU A 83 -10.81 14.72 10.53
C GLU A 83 -9.59 15.63 10.26
N ARG A 84 -8.43 15.03 9.97
CA ARG A 84 -7.20 15.73 9.57
C ARG A 84 -7.13 16.05 8.08
N LEU A 85 -8.12 15.62 7.28
CA LEU A 85 -8.17 15.92 5.85
C LEU A 85 -8.89 17.25 5.60
N LEU A 86 -8.49 17.92 4.52
CA LEU A 86 -9.31 18.95 3.90
C LEU A 86 -10.70 18.37 3.58
N CYS A 87 -11.75 19.14 3.86
CA CYS A 87 -13.14 18.65 3.77
C CYS A 87 -13.52 18.09 2.40
N VAL A 88 -12.91 18.60 1.32
CA VAL A 88 -13.10 18.11 -0.06
C VAL A 88 -12.74 16.64 -0.19
N TYR A 89 -11.60 16.22 0.33
CA TYR A 89 -11.20 14.81 0.23
C TYR A 89 -12.16 13.92 1.00
N ARG A 90 -12.74 14.37 2.11
CA ARG A 90 -13.79 13.61 2.79
C ARG A 90 -15.02 13.43 1.90
N TRP A 91 -15.48 14.48 1.20
CA TRP A 91 -16.58 14.37 0.24
C TRP A 91 -16.27 13.35 -0.86
N TYR A 92 -15.05 13.41 -1.41
CA TYR A 92 -14.61 12.48 -2.46
C TYR A 92 -14.53 11.04 -1.96
N LEU A 93 -13.99 10.82 -0.76
CA LEU A 93 -13.90 9.50 -0.13
C LEU A 93 -15.28 8.92 0.17
N GLU A 94 -16.21 9.72 0.70
CA GLU A 94 -17.60 9.30 0.92
C GLU A 94 -18.29 8.95 -0.39
N LYS A 95 -18.13 9.79 -1.42
CA LYS A 95 -18.72 9.55 -2.74
C LYS A 95 -18.15 8.30 -3.41
N ARG A 96 -16.84 8.08 -3.31
CA ARG A 96 -16.14 6.97 -3.98
C ARG A 96 -16.33 5.63 -3.27
N PHE A 97 -16.27 5.62 -1.94
CA PHE A 97 -16.26 4.41 -1.13
C PHE A 97 -17.56 4.18 -0.35
N GLY A 98 -18.56 5.05 -0.53
CA GLY A 98 -19.88 4.98 0.08
C GLY A 98 -19.94 5.48 1.53
N SER A 99 -18.83 5.46 2.26
CA SER A 99 -18.70 6.06 3.60
C SER A 99 -17.24 6.29 3.98
N LEU A 100 -16.98 7.22 4.90
CA LEU A 100 -15.64 7.39 5.50
C LEU A 100 -15.18 6.13 6.21
N HIS A 101 -16.08 5.36 6.82
CA HIS A 101 -15.72 4.09 7.46
C HIS A 101 -15.11 3.11 6.45
N HIS A 102 -15.76 2.93 5.30
CA HIS A 102 -15.23 2.09 4.22
C HIS A 102 -13.94 2.65 3.63
N ALA A 103 -13.84 3.98 3.46
CA ALA A 103 -12.61 4.63 3.04
C ALA A 103 -11.45 4.35 4.01
N CYS A 104 -11.66 4.47 5.33
CA CYS A 104 -10.66 4.13 6.35
C CYS A 104 -10.24 2.65 6.29
N TRP A 105 -11.19 1.74 6.05
CA TRP A 105 -10.87 0.31 5.87
C TRP A 105 -9.99 0.10 4.62
N ARG A 106 -10.31 0.76 3.51
CA ARG A 106 -9.51 0.73 2.28
C ARG A 106 -8.13 1.34 2.48
N ALA A 107 -8.02 2.46 3.18
CA ALA A 107 -6.76 3.13 3.51
C ALA A 107 -5.83 2.22 4.33
N ARG A 108 -6.34 1.51 5.35
CA ARG A 108 -5.55 0.49 6.07
C ARG A 108 -5.03 -0.61 5.14
N GLY A 109 -5.84 -1.03 4.17
CA GLY A 109 -5.42 -1.97 3.13
C GLY A 109 -4.29 -1.41 2.26
N ARG A 110 -4.43 -0.16 1.80
CA ARG A 110 -3.43 0.55 1.00
C ARG A 110 -2.12 0.76 1.77
N SER A 111 -2.18 1.15 3.04
CA SER A 111 -1.02 1.30 3.91
C SER A 111 -0.20 0.00 4.01
N ARG A 112 -0.87 -1.15 4.18
CA ARG A 112 -0.21 -2.47 4.17
C ARG A 112 0.43 -2.81 2.82
N GLN A 113 -0.22 -2.43 1.71
CA GLN A 113 0.34 -2.60 0.38
C GLN A 113 1.59 -1.74 0.18
N LYS A 114 1.54 -0.44 0.51
CA LYS A 114 2.69 0.48 0.43
C LYS A 114 3.87 0.02 1.29
N ALA A 115 3.58 -0.47 2.51
CA ALA A 115 4.60 -1.06 3.36
C ALA A 115 5.25 -2.31 2.73
N ALA A 116 4.46 -3.15 2.07
CA ALA A 116 4.97 -4.33 1.37
C ALA A 116 5.77 -3.96 0.11
N GLU A 117 5.33 -2.95 -0.66
CA GLU A 117 6.06 -2.41 -1.82
C GLU A 117 7.46 -1.93 -1.42
N GLY A 118 7.56 -1.17 -0.33
CA GLY A 118 8.87 -0.67 0.16
C GLY A 118 9.75 -1.76 0.77
N MET A 119 9.17 -2.77 1.40
CA MET A 119 9.92 -3.85 2.05
C MET A 119 10.37 -4.94 1.07
N TRP A 120 9.57 -5.18 0.03
CA TRP A 120 9.77 -6.26 -0.94
C TRP A 120 9.78 -5.71 -2.37
N PRO A 121 10.89 -5.10 -2.79
CA PRO A 121 11.08 -4.66 -4.18
C PRO A 121 11.17 -5.84 -5.15
N ALA A 122 11.17 -5.59 -6.46
CA ALA A 122 11.07 -6.63 -7.48
C ALA A 122 12.24 -7.63 -7.49
N ASP A 123 13.41 -7.21 -7.02
CA ASP A 123 14.62 -8.00 -6.83
C ASP A 123 14.60 -8.85 -5.54
N TRP A 124 13.51 -8.85 -4.75
CA TRP A 124 13.46 -9.64 -3.52
C TRP A 124 13.85 -11.12 -3.67
N PRO A 125 13.61 -11.84 -4.80
CA PRO A 125 14.04 -13.22 -4.92
C PRO A 125 15.56 -13.39 -4.80
N GLU A 126 16.35 -12.38 -5.17
CA GLU A 126 17.81 -12.40 -5.04
C GLU A 126 18.27 -12.32 -3.58
N ARG A 127 17.41 -11.80 -2.69
CA ARG A 127 17.67 -11.62 -1.26
C ARG A 127 17.35 -12.84 -0.42
N VAL A 128 16.70 -13.85 -1.01
CA VAL A 128 16.43 -15.10 -0.30
C VAL A 128 17.76 -15.66 0.15
N ASP A 129 17.90 -16.05 1.41
CA ASP A 129 19.13 -16.63 1.96
C ASP A 129 18.81 -17.48 3.20
N ILE A 130 19.50 -18.60 3.38
CA ILE A 130 19.29 -19.49 4.52
C ILE A 130 20.03 -19.02 5.77
N GLU A 131 21.12 -18.25 5.62
CA GLU A 131 22.02 -17.98 6.74
C GLU A 131 21.39 -17.23 7.91
N PRO A 132 20.57 -16.17 7.72
CA PRO A 132 19.95 -15.50 8.86
C PRO A 132 19.01 -16.44 9.66
N PHE A 133 18.40 -17.42 9.00
CA PHE A 133 17.63 -18.46 9.68
C PHE A 133 18.53 -19.45 10.43
N LEU A 134 19.69 -19.82 9.88
CA LEU A 134 20.66 -20.68 10.56
C LEU A 134 21.27 -20.00 11.81
N GLU A 135 21.56 -18.70 11.73
CA GLU A 135 21.96 -17.89 12.88
C GLU A 135 20.88 -17.88 13.97
N ARG A 136 19.61 -17.75 13.56
CA ARG A 136 18.46 -17.85 14.47
C ARG A 136 18.39 -19.22 15.14
N CYS A 137 18.59 -20.31 14.41
CA CYS A 137 18.66 -21.66 14.99
C CYS A 137 19.82 -21.77 16.01
N ALA A 138 21.02 -21.33 15.63
CA ALA A 138 22.20 -21.38 16.49
C ALA A 138 22.01 -20.60 17.80
N SER A 139 21.44 -19.39 17.75
CA SER A 139 21.12 -18.59 18.95
C SER A 139 20.09 -19.24 19.88
N ARG A 140 19.36 -20.26 19.41
CA ARG A 140 18.42 -21.08 20.19
C ARG A 140 19.02 -22.42 20.62
N GLY A 141 20.30 -22.67 20.34
CA GLY A 141 20.95 -23.95 20.59
C GLY A 141 20.49 -25.08 19.65
N LEU A 142 19.82 -24.73 18.55
CA LEU A 142 19.34 -25.68 17.55
C LEU A 142 20.39 -25.83 16.45
N ILE A 143 20.96 -27.02 16.33
CA ILE A 143 21.85 -27.40 15.23
C ILE A 143 21.03 -28.20 14.22
N LEU A 144 20.88 -27.67 13.01
CA LEU A 144 20.28 -28.40 11.90
C LEU A 144 21.30 -29.36 11.30
N ASP A 145 20.88 -30.61 11.09
CA ASP A 145 21.68 -31.64 10.43
C ASP A 145 21.80 -31.37 8.92
N GLY A 146 22.54 -32.24 8.22
CA GLY A 146 22.81 -32.10 6.79
C GLY A 146 21.54 -32.16 5.94
N ASP A 147 20.58 -33.00 6.33
CA ASP A 147 19.34 -33.21 5.59
C ASP A 147 18.39 -32.01 5.76
N ASP A 148 18.23 -31.51 6.99
CA ASP A 148 17.46 -30.30 7.31
C ASP A 148 18.00 -29.09 6.52
N ARG A 149 19.33 -28.92 6.50
CA ARG A 149 19.99 -27.84 5.74
C ARG A 149 19.79 -27.99 4.25
N ALA A 150 19.95 -29.20 3.71
CA ALA A 150 19.76 -29.47 2.28
C ALA A 150 18.30 -29.25 1.85
N GLY A 151 17.34 -29.68 2.67
CA GLY A 151 15.91 -29.45 2.45
C GLY A 151 15.56 -27.97 2.43
N LEU A 152 16.05 -27.21 3.42
CA LEU A 152 15.84 -25.76 3.48
C LEU A 152 16.48 -25.03 2.29
N GLY A 153 17.70 -25.42 1.90
CA GLY A 153 18.41 -24.89 0.73
C GLY A 153 17.66 -25.16 -0.57
N THR A 154 17.14 -26.39 -0.74
CA THR A 154 16.32 -26.78 -1.90
C THR A 154 15.04 -25.94 -1.99
N TYR A 155 14.35 -25.75 -0.86
CA TYR A 155 13.17 -24.91 -0.79
C TYR A 155 13.47 -23.45 -1.17
N CYS A 156 14.55 -22.87 -0.61
CA CYS A 156 14.95 -21.51 -0.94
C CYS A 156 15.31 -21.37 -2.43
N ALA A 157 16.07 -22.29 -2.99
CA ALA A 157 16.40 -22.30 -4.42
C ALA A 157 15.15 -22.36 -5.32
N MET A 158 14.14 -23.17 -4.93
CA MET A 158 12.86 -23.22 -5.62
C MET A 158 12.13 -21.86 -5.56
N VAL A 159 12.07 -21.22 -4.39
CA VAL A 159 11.44 -19.90 -4.23
C VAL A 159 12.16 -18.84 -5.06
N ARG A 160 13.50 -18.80 -5.02
CA ARG A 160 14.31 -17.91 -5.87
C ARG A 160 13.96 -18.06 -7.35
N ARG A 161 13.91 -19.31 -7.84
CA ARG A 161 13.62 -19.62 -9.25
C ARG A 161 12.21 -19.22 -9.69
N THR A 162 11.22 -19.43 -8.82
CA THR A 162 9.82 -19.11 -9.17
C THR A 162 9.51 -17.62 -9.00
N GLY A 163 10.26 -16.91 -8.15
CA GLY A 163 9.99 -15.50 -7.83
C GLY A 163 8.60 -15.27 -7.23
N GLN A 164 8.00 -16.31 -6.64
CA GLN A 164 6.66 -16.24 -6.05
C GLN A 164 6.73 -16.55 -4.55
N PRO A 165 6.20 -15.65 -3.69
CA PRO A 165 6.12 -15.94 -2.28
C PRO A 165 5.04 -17.01 -2.00
N PRO A 166 5.32 -17.97 -1.10
CA PRO A 166 4.40 -19.04 -0.74
C PRO A 166 3.16 -18.52 0.03
N SER A 167 2.08 -19.31 0.04
CA SER A 167 1.09 -19.23 1.11
C SER A 167 1.55 -19.98 2.35
N ARG A 168 0.92 -19.69 3.49
CA ARG A 168 0.93 -20.60 4.65
C ARG A 168 0.55 -22.03 4.26
N THR A 169 -0.45 -22.21 3.39
CA THR A 169 -0.91 -23.52 2.91
C THR A 169 0.04 -24.20 1.93
N ASP A 170 0.97 -23.45 1.35
CA ASP A 170 1.90 -23.95 0.33
C ASP A 170 3.28 -24.23 0.95
N LEU A 171 3.44 -23.97 2.26
CA LEU A 171 4.68 -24.19 2.97
C LEU A 171 4.86 -25.69 3.23
N PRO A 172 5.97 -26.31 2.79
CA PRO A 172 6.25 -27.72 3.07
C PRO A 172 6.26 -27.99 4.57
N GLU A 173 5.76 -29.16 4.98
CA GLU A 173 5.67 -29.53 6.39
C GLU A 173 7.04 -29.54 7.07
N GLU A 174 8.07 -29.98 6.37
CA GLU A 174 9.45 -30.04 6.85
C GLU A 174 9.96 -28.64 7.20
N VAL A 175 9.73 -27.67 6.31
CA VAL A 175 10.10 -26.26 6.55
C VAL A 175 9.28 -25.66 7.69
N SER A 176 7.99 -25.97 7.78
CA SER A 176 7.14 -25.53 8.90
C SER A 176 7.65 -26.05 10.25
N ARG A 177 8.02 -27.33 10.31
CA ARG A 177 8.60 -27.95 11.52
C ARG A 177 9.92 -27.30 11.92
N LEU A 178 10.76 -26.94 10.95
CA LEU A 178 12.01 -26.20 11.22
C LEU A 178 11.72 -24.83 11.84
N PHE A 179 10.75 -24.09 11.32
CA PHE A 179 10.35 -22.80 11.91
C PHE A 179 9.86 -22.96 13.35
N GLU A 180 9.03 -23.97 13.61
CA GLU A 180 8.53 -24.27 14.96
C GLU A 180 9.66 -24.63 15.93
N ARG A 181 10.60 -25.51 15.52
CA ARG A 181 11.80 -25.86 16.30
C ARG A 181 12.67 -24.63 16.63
N ALA A 182 12.77 -23.68 15.69
CA ALA A 182 13.48 -22.42 15.88
C ALA A 182 12.69 -21.38 16.70
N GLY A 183 11.49 -21.72 17.19
CA GLY A 183 10.61 -20.82 17.93
C GLY A 183 10.14 -19.63 17.08
N CYS A 184 9.93 -19.85 15.79
CA CYS A 184 9.48 -18.84 14.83
C CYS A 184 8.02 -19.10 14.43
N THR A 185 7.29 -18.03 14.19
CA THR A 185 6.06 -18.14 13.38
C THR A 185 6.44 -18.42 11.93
N TRP A 186 5.49 -18.92 11.11
CA TRP A 186 5.76 -19.12 9.68
C TRP A 186 6.14 -17.81 8.98
N GLN A 187 5.57 -16.66 9.40
CA GLN A 187 5.94 -15.36 8.85
C GLN A 187 7.38 -15.02 9.19
N THR A 188 7.75 -15.08 10.47
CA THR A 188 9.10 -14.79 10.94
C THR A 188 10.13 -15.71 10.28
N GLY A 189 9.82 -17.00 10.14
CA GLY A 189 10.68 -17.96 9.46
C GLY A 189 10.92 -17.58 8.00
N LEU A 190 9.86 -17.27 7.25
CA LEU A 190 10.00 -16.82 5.86
C LEU A 190 10.76 -15.49 5.75
N GLU A 191 10.49 -14.52 6.61
CA GLU A 191 11.16 -13.22 6.59
C GLU A 191 12.66 -13.35 6.90
N LEU A 192 13.05 -14.24 7.81
CA LEU A 192 14.45 -14.59 8.06
C LEU A 192 15.12 -15.23 6.84
N LEU A 193 14.35 -15.92 6.01
CA LEU A 193 14.84 -16.46 4.74
C LEU A 193 14.85 -15.43 3.61
N GLY A 194 14.49 -14.16 3.86
CA GLY A 194 14.34 -13.15 2.81
C GLY A 194 13.11 -13.36 1.92
N ILE A 195 12.10 -14.11 2.38
CA ILE A 195 10.89 -14.45 1.63
C ILE A 195 9.67 -13.66 2.16
N PRO A 196 8.89 -12.98 1.29
CA PRO A 196 7.71 -12.21 1.69
C PRO A 196 6.60 -13.07 2.30
N ALA A 197 6.28 -12.84 3.57
CA ALA A 197 5.13 -13.46 4.25
C ALA A 197 3.85 -12.62 4.08
N LEU A 198 3.21 -12.69 2.91
CA LEU A 198 2.10 -11.80 2.54
C LEU A 198 0.72 -12.44 2.74
N SER A 199 -0.24 -11.62 3.21
CA SER A 199 -1.66 -11.97 3.19
C SER A 199 -2.18 -12.13 1.75
N LYS A 200 -3.31 -12.83 1.55
CA LYS A 200 -3.88 -13.08 0.21
C LYS A 200 -4.11 -11.79 -0.59
N SER A 201 -4.67 -10.76 0.05
CA SER A 201 -4.96 -9.48 -0.60
C SER A 201 -3.70 -8.70 -0.97
N VAL A 202 -2.71 -8.64 -0.07
CA VAL A 202 -1.43 -7.96 -0.32
C VAL A 202 -0.61 -8.72 -1.36
N ARG A 203 -0.58 -10.05 -1.32
CA ARG A 203 0.14 -10.85 -2.32
C ARG A 203 -0.39 -10.63 -3.74
N ARG A 204 -1.71 -10.60 -3.90
CA ARG A 204 -2.34 -10.31 -5.21
C ARG A 204 -1.94 -8.94 -5.74
N HIS A 205 -1.85 -7.95 -4.86
CA HIS A 205 -1.35 -6.61 -5.18
C HIS A 205 0.13 -6.66 -5.60
N MET A 206 0.98 -7.26 -4.76
CA MET A 206 2.43 -7.34 -4.99
C MET A 206 2.79 -8.05 -6.29
N ARG A 207 2.04 -9.07 -6.72
CA ARG A 207 2.23 -9.69 -8.04
C ARG A 207 2.11 -8.70 -9.19
N ARG A 208 1.14 -7.79 -9.13
CA ARG A 208 0.95 -6.74 -10.15
C ARG A 208 2.05 -5.70 -10.05
N TYR A 209 2.40 -5.30 -8.83
CA TYR A 209 3.48 -4.35 -8.56
C TYR A 209 4.82 -4.85 -9.13
N TRP A 210 5.21 -6.10 -8.85
CA TRP A 210 6.44 -6.69 -9.36
C TRP A 210 6.43 -6.85 -10.89
N ALA A 211 5.30 -7.26 -11.48
CA ALA A 211 5.17 -7.34 -12.94
C ALA A 211 5.40 -5.98 -13.60
N GLY A 212 4.75 -4.92 -13.09
CA GLY A 212 4.94 -3.57 -13.62
C GLY A 212 6.33 -2.98 -13.39
N ALA A 213 7.01 -3.36 -12.30
CA ALA A 213 8.40 -2.97 -12.05
C ALA A 213 9.38 -3.66 -13.01
N ALA A 214 9.15 -4.93 -13.33
CA ALA A 214 9.98 -5.68 -14.29
C ALA A 214 9.88 -5.09 -15.71
N GLU A 215 8.68 -4.69 -16.15
CA GLU A 215 8.46 -4.03 -17.43
C GLU A 215 9.23 -2.70 -17.54
N LYS A 216 9.24 -1.90 -16.46
CA LYS A 216 9.96 -0.62 -16.41
C LYS A 216 11.48 -0.77 -16.45
N ASN A 217 12.02 -1.87 -15.93
CA ASN A 217 13.46 -2.13 -15.94
C ASN A 217 13.96 -2.70 -17.29
N GLN A 218 13.05 -3.04 -18.21
CA GLN A 218 13.37 -3.55 -19.55
C GLN A 218 13.18 -2.50 -20.66
N ALA A 219 12.58 -1.35 -20.34
CA ALA A 219 12.35 -0.22 -21.24
C ALA A 219 13.43 0.86 -21.08
#